data_AF-A0A6N7B574-F1
#
_entry.id   AF-A0A6N7B574-F1
#
_cell.length_a   1.000
_cell.length_b   1.000
_cell.length_c   1.000
_cell.angle_alpha   90.00
_cell.angle_beta   90.00
_cell.angle_gamma   90.00
#
_symmetry.space_group_name_H-M   'P 1'
#
loop_
_entity.id
_entity.type
_entity.pdbx_description
1 polymer ?
#
loop_
_entity_poly.entity_id
_entity_poly.type
_entity_poly.pdbx_seq_one_letter_code
_entity_poly.pdbx_strand_id
1 'polypeptide(L)'
;MFDKGLFTILIRALTFLADHHLIAEADTIKSLKQKLAIVNTVYSQEPRLKACNEIGLLIAFLHYAFKSGNDDLVLICAFKNWVLRNHIDEIKEVDAGSLIDVFNKVHGSQIKIFMAMPYYSDQEVNSYNKALGKAVETIKQANPRLNLIYHPIMRNHSPTHDMITDILNKIQTCDIFIADITDNNANVLYEYGYARGNIKPCILLRKKLAAGQQPVKSDYANDLRFEFEGDYELESHLKTEVESVLKHMNFEIQ
;
A
#
# COMPACT_ATOMS: atom_id res chain seq x y z
N MET A 1 18.07 -0.73 45.79
CA MET A 1 16.65 -1.16 45.80
C MET A 1 16.31 -1.57 44.39
N PHE A 2 15.96 -2.84 44.16
CA PHE A 2 15.62 -3.34 42.83
C PHE A 2 14.29 -2.72 42.37
N ASP A 3 14.27 -2.09 41.19
CA ASP A 3 13.05 -1.51 40.61
C ASP A 3 12.11 -2.65 40.17
N LYS A 4 11.12 -2.95 41.01
CA LYS A 4 10.13 -4.02 40.76
C LYS A 4 9.33 -3.79 39.47
N GLY A 5 9.18 -2.55 39.01
CA GLY A 5 8.50 -2.22 37.76
C GLY A 5 9.28 -2.73 36.55
N LEU A 6 10.61 -2.50 36.54
CA LEU A 6 11.50 -2.94 35.47
C LEU A 6 11.50 -4.47 35.31
N PHE A 7 11.54 -5.22 36.41
CA PHE A 7 11.47 -6.69 36.36
C PHE A 7 10.16 -7.18 35.76
N THR A 8 9.04 -6.56 36.13
CA THR A 8 7.72 -6.93 35.61
C THR A 8 7.65 -6.68 34.10
N ILE A 9 8.18 -5.55 33.62
CA ILE A 9 8.23 -5.22 32.19
C ILE A 9 9.09 -6.22 31.42
N LEU A 10 10.30 -6.54 31.94
CA LEU A 10 11.20 -7.49 31.30
C LEU A 10 10.58 -8.88 31.20
N ILE A 11 9.96 -9.38 32.27
CA ILE A 11 9.28 -10.67 32.26
C ILE A 11 8.13 -10.66 31.25
N ARG A 12 7.29 -9.61 31.24
CA ARG A 12 6.19 -9.48 30.26
C ARG A 12 6.70 -9.51 28.81
N ALA A 13 7.76 -8.75 28.51
CA ALA A 13 8.33 -8.70 27.17
C ALA A 13 8.91 -10.05 26.75
N LEU A 14 9.72 -10.69 27.61
CA LEU A 14 10.31 -12.01 27.30
C LEU A 14 9.24 -13.09 27.16
N THR A 15 8.22 -13.09 28.03
CA THR A 15 7.09 -14.04 27.94
C THR A 15 6.36 -13.86 26.61
N PHE A 16 6.01 -12.62 26.25
CA PHE A 16 5.34 -12.33 24.98
C PHE A 16 6.16 -12.80 23.77
N LEU A 17 7.48 -12.55 23.76
CA LEU A 17 8.36 -12.99 22.68
C LEU A 17 8.45 -14.52 22.61
N ALA A 18 8.50 -15.21 23.75
CA ALA A 18 8.52 -16.66 23.81
C ALA A 18 7.19 -17.27 23.32
N ASP A 19 6.05 -16.71 23.73
CA ASP A 19 4.71 -17.12 23.29
C ASP A 19 4.51 -16.97 21.78
N HIS A 20 5.20 -16.00 21.17
CA HIS A 20 5.22 -15.79 19.70
C HIS A 20 6.34 -16.56 18.98
N HIS A 21 7.05 -17.45 19.68
CA HIS A 21 8.17 -18.25 19.16
C HIS A 21 9.31 -17.41 18.55
N LEU A 22 9.49 -16.19 19.03
CA LEU A 22 10.55 -15.27 18.59
C LEU A 22 11.84 -15.43 19.39
N ILE A 23 11.76 -16.02 20.57
CA ILE A 23 12.91 -16.44 21.37
C ILE A 23 12.74 -17.87 21.86
N ALA A 24 13.85 -18.58 22.03
CA ALA A 24 13.95 -19.93 22.57
C ALA A 24 15.00 -19.99 23.70
N GLU A 25 14.98 -21.06 24.51
CA GLU A 25 15.97 -21.26 25.57
C GLU A 25 17.41 -21.33 25.06
N ALA A 26 17.61 -21.72 23.79
CA ALA A 26 18.91 -21.76 23.14
C ALA A 26 19.42 -20.39 22.67
N ASP A 27 18.62 -19.32 22.75
CA ASP A 27 19.05 -18.00 22.31
C ASP A 27 20.16 -17.44 23.18
N THR A 28 21.18 -16.91 22.51
CA THR A 28 22.32 -16.34 23.22
C THR A 28 22.00 -14.94 23.76
N ILE A 29 22.54 -14.61 24.93
CA ILE A 29 22.52 -13.25 25.50
C ILE A 29 23.01 -12.20 24.47
N LYS A 30 23.93 -12.59 23.57
CA LYS A 30 24.42 -11.74 22.49
C LYS A 30 23.29 -11.33 21.53
N SER A 31 22.47 -12.28 21.08
CA SER A 31 21.32 -12.02 20.22
C SER A 31 20.33 -11.07 20.90
N LEU A 32 19.97 -11.34 22.15
CA LEU A 32 19.07 -10.47 22.92
C LEU A 32 19.60 -9.04 23.02
N LYS A 33 20.89 -8.88 23.37
CA LYS A 33 21.52 -7.55 23.45
C LYS A 33 21.49 -6.81 22.12
N GLN A 34 21.73 -7.50 21.00
CA GLN A 34 21.67 -6.90 19.68
C GLN A 34 20.26 -6.39 19.36
N LYS A 35 19.21 -7.19 19.61
CA LYS A 35 17.83 -6.78 19.35
C LYS A 35 17.36 -5.63 20.24
N LEU A 36 17.73 -5.65 21.52
CA LEU A 36 17.50 -4.54 22.44
C LEU A 36 18.20 -3.26 21.98
N ALA A 37 19.44 -3.36 21.48
CA ALA A 37 20.18 -2.22 20.96
C ALA A 37 19.51 -1.60 19.71
N ILE A 38 18.91 -2.43 18.83
CA ILE A 38 18.13 -1.94 17.68
C ILE A 38 16.94 -1.10 18.16
N VAL A 39 16.13 -1.62 19.07
CA VAL A 39 14.96 -0.88 19.60
C VAL A 39 15.40 0.39 20.33
N ASN A 40 16.47 0.32 21.13
CA ASN A 40 17.02 1.48 21.81
C ASN A 40 17.47 2.57 20.82
N THR A 41 18.07 2.17 19.70
CA THR A 41 18.47 3.09 18.62
C THR A 41 17.23 3.78 18.03
N VAL A 42 16.19 3.01 17.67
CA VAL A 42 14.92 3.53 17.14
C VAL A 42 14.30 4.58 18.09
N TYR A 43 14.21 4.26 19.38
CA TYR A 43 13.67 5.19 20.38
C TYR A 43 14.56 6.43 20.57
N SER A 44 15.89 6.27 20.54
CA SER A 44 16.82 7.38 20.75
C SER A 44 16.79 8.42 19.64
N GLN A 45 16.45 8.01 18.41
CA GLN A 45 16.42 8.85 17.22
C GLN A 45 15.12 9.63 17.06
N GLU A 46 14.03 9.21 17.73
CA GLU A 46 12.70 9.80 17.56
C GLU A 46 12.21 10.43 18.88
N PRO A 47 12.11 11.78 18.98
CA PRO A 47 11.73 12.46 20.22
C PRO A 47 10.41 11.99 20.83
N ARG A 48 9.41 11.70 19.98
CA ARG A 48 8.10 11.19 20.39
C ARG A 48 8.18 9.81 21.03
N LEU A 49 8.95 8.90 20.43
CA LEU A 49 9.15 7.55 20.99
C LEU A 49 9.98 7.61 22.28
N LYS A 50 11.00 8.48 22.34
CA LYS A 50 11.81 8.67 23.55
C LYS A 50 11.00 9.13 24.76
N ALA A 51 9.93 9.90 24.53
CA ALA A 51 9.01 10.36 25.56
C ALA A 51 7.89 9.35 25.88
N CYS A 52 7.73 8.31 25.05
CA CYS A 52 6.68 7.32 25.19
C CYS A 52 7.01 6.27 26.26
N ASN A 53 6.09 6.06 27.19
CA ASN A 53 6.20 5.09 28.28
C ASN A 53 5.24 3.91 28.12
N GLU A 54 4.66 3.72 26.93
CA GLU A 54 3.70 2.66 26.67
C GLU A 54 4.38 1.30 26.49
N ILE A 55 4.16 0.41 27.46
CA ILE A 55 4.80 -0.91 27.52
C ILE A 55 4.39 -1.79 26.33
N GLY A 56 3.11 -1.76 25.93
CA GLY A 56 2.64 -2.55 24.79
C GLY A 56 3.29 -2.14 23.48
N LEU A 57 3.54 -0.84 23.30
CA LEU A 57 4.27 -0.33 22.13
C LEU A 57 5.73 -0.80 22.14
N LEU A 58 6.41 -0.73 23.29
CA LEU A 58 7.77 -1.26 23.45
C LEU A 58 7.84 -2.76 23.11
N ILE A 59 6.89 -3.55 23.60
CA ILE A 59 6.80 -4.98 23.31
C ILE A 59 6.57 -5.23 21.81
N ALA A 60 5.74 -4.43 21.15
CA ALA A 60 5.53 -4.52 19.71
C ALA A 60 6.80 -4.18 18.91
N PHE A 61 7.57 -3.16 19.32
CA PHE A 61 8.88 -2.87 18.71
C PHE A 61 9.86 -4.04 18.88
N LEU A 62 9.89 -4.66 20.05
CA LEU A 62 10.71 -5.85 20.29
C LEU A 62 10.26 -7.01 19.41
N HIS A 63 8.95 -7.26 19.28
CA HIS A 63 8.42 -8.28 18.38
C HIS A 63 9.00 -8.14 16.97
N TYR A 64 8.95 -6.94 16.39
CA TYR A 64 9.52 -6.71 15.05
C TYR A 64 11.04 -6.77 15.00
N ALA A 65 11.75 -6.31 16.03
CA ALA A 65 13.20 -6.46 16.11
C ALA A 65 13.62 -7.94 16.05
N PHE A 66 12.91 -8.82 16.76
CA PHE A 66 13.20 -10.26 16.78
C PHE A 66 12.69 -10.99 15.53
N LYS A 67 11.54 -10.60 14.99
CA LYS A 67 10.95 -11.19 13.77
C LYS A 67 11.79 -10.93 12.51
N SER A 68 12.45 -9.78 12.42
CA SER A 68 13.25 -9.32 11.28
C SER A 68 14.50 -10.16 10.92
N GLY A 69 14.87 -11.21 11.68
CA GLY A 69 16.14 -11.92 11.45
C GLY A 69 17.36 -11.00 11.65
N ASN A 70 18.58 -11.44 11.31
CA ASN A 70 19.80 -10.69 11.63
C ASN A 70 20.03 -9.42 10.78
N ASP A 71 19.41 -9.30 9.59
CA ASP A 71 19.76 -8.25 8.61
C ASP A 71 18.59 -7.35 8.15
N ASP A 72 17.34 -7.58 8.58
CA ASP A 72 16.20 -6.88 8.00
C ASP A 72 15.62 -5.77 8.90
N LEU A 73 16.31 -4.62 8.99
CA LEU A 73 15.79 -3.41 9.67
C LEU A 73 14.51 -2.84 9.03
N VAL A 74 14.08 -3.37 7.89
CA VAL A 74 12.96 -2.85 7.11
C VAL A 74 11.65 -2.93 7.87
N LEU A 75 11.34 -4.07 8.50
CA LEU A 75 10.05 -4.29 9.15
C LEU A 75 9.87 -3.42 10.40
N ILE A 76 10.92 -3.29 11.23
CA ILE A 76 10.88 -2.40 12.39
C ILE A 76 10.81 -0.92 11.99
N CYS A 77 11.48 -0.53 10.89
CA CYS A 77 11.35 0.83 10.35
C CYS A 77 9.93 1.10 9.80
N ALA A 78 9.33 0.12 9.12
CA ALA A 78 7.95 0.22 8.64
C ALA A 78 6.95 0.34 9.80
N PHE A 79 7.15 -0.45 10.86
CA PHE A 79 6.36 -0.33 12.09
C PHE A 79 6.53 1.03 12.75
N LYS A 80 7.77 1.52 12.89
CA LYS A 80 8.08 2.85 13.43
C LYS A 80 7.32 3.95 12.69
N ASN A 81 7.41 3.98 11.36
CA ASN A 81 6.76 5.00 10.54
C ASN A 81 5.23 4.90 10.66
N TRP A 82 4.68 3.68 10.66
CA TRP A 82 3.25 3.48 10.86
C TRP A 82 2.76 3.98 12.23
N VAL A 83 3.51 3.70 13.31
CA VAL A 83 3.21 4.19 14.67
C VAL A 83 3.15 5.72 14.70
N LEU A 84 4.20 6.38 14.22
CA LEU A 84 4.32 7.84 14.28
C LEU A 84 3.30 8.56 13.39
N ARG A 85 3.01 8.01 12.21
CA ARG A 85 2.06 8.58 11.26
C ARG A 85 0.62 8.46 11.73
N ASN A 86 0.27 7.38 12.43
CA ASN A 86 -1.07 7.15 12.94
C ASN A 86 -1.24 7.59 14.40
N HIS A 87 -0.27 8.34 14.94
CA HIS A 87 -0.26 8.84 16.32
C HIS A 87 -0.46 7.73 17.37
N ILE A 88 0.00 6.51 17.08
CA ILE A 88 -0.17 5.36 17.97
C ILE A 88 0.64 5.55 19.26
N ASP A 89 1.74 6.29 19.19
CA ASP A 89 2.56 6.69 20.34
C ASP A 89 1.84 7.61 21.34
N GLU A 90 0.70 8.19 20.96
CA GLU A 90 -0.14 9.04 21.83
C GLU A 90 -1.29 8.26 22.48
N ILE A 91 -1.52 7.01 22.05
CA ILE A 91 -2.56 6.14 22.60
C ILE A 91 -2.03 5.50 23.89
N LYS A 92 -2.86 5.49 24.94
CA LYS A 92 -2.53 4.88 26.24
C LYS A 92 -3.08 3.47 26.35
N GLU A 93 -2.44 2.67 27.20
CA GLU A 93 -2.89 1.31 27.56
C GLU A 93 -2.98 0.38 26.35
N VAL A 94 -2.01 0.51 25.46
CA VAL A 94 -2.04 -0.22 24.20
C VAL A 94 -1.64 -1.68 24.43
N ASP A 95 -2.41 -2.61 23.86
CA ASP A 95 -2.07 -4.03 23.82
C ASP A 95 -1.11 -4.34 22.65
N ALA A 96 -0.01 -5.04 22.94
CA ALA A 96 1.01 -5.36 21.96
C ALA A 96 0.49 -6.29 20.86
N GLY A 97 -0.27 -7.33 21.23
CA GLY A 97 -0.82 -8.30 20.28
C GLY A 97 -1.76 -7.63 19.28
N SER A 98 -2.67 -6.79 19.79
CA SER A 98 -3.61 -6.02 18.98
C SER A 98 -2.89 -5.06 18.03
N LEU A 99 -1.85 -4.35 18.47
CA LEU A 99 -1.04 -3.52 17.58
C LEU A 99 -0.36 -4.33 16.48
N ILE A 100 0.20 -5.49 16.84
CA ILE A 100 0.89 -6.37 15.91
C ILE A 100 -0.10 -6.87 14.85
N ASP A 101 -1.29 -7.30 15.27
CA ASP A 101 -2.34 -7.77 14.36
C ASP A 101 -2.82 -6.67 13.40
N VAL A 102 -3.06 -5.46 13.92
CA VAL A 102 -3.47 -4.32 13.09
C VAL A 102 -2.36 -3.98 12.11
N PHE A 103 -1.12 -3.84 12.57
CA PHE A 103 0.00 -3.53 11.68
C PHE A 103 0.21 -4.63 10.64
N ASN A 104 0.20 -5.91 11.01
CA ASN A 104 0.36 -7.00 10.05
C ASN A 104 -0.73 -6.98 8.98
N LYS A 105 -1.98 -6.67 9.34
CA LYS A 105 -3.09 -6.53 8.38
C LYS A 105 -2.91 -5.31 7.47
N VAL A 106 -2.51 -4.17 8.01
CA VAL A 106 -2.27 -2.93 7.25
C VAL A 106 -1.05 -3.08 6.33
N HIS A 107 0.08 -3.53 6.89
CA HIS A 107 1.33 -3.76 6.17
C HIS A 107 1.22 -4.89 5.13
N GLY A 108 0.40 -5.91 5.40
CA GLY A 108 0.13 -7.00 4.47
C GLY A 108 -0.91 -6.67 3.40
N SER A 109 -1.67 -5.58 3.56
CA SER A 109 -2.73 -5.22 2.61
C SER A 109 -2.14 -4.80 1.26
N GLN A 110 -2.62 -5.45 0.20
CA GLN A 110 -2.27 -5.12 -1.18
C GLN A 110 -3.03 -3.87 -1.62
N ILE A 111 -2.34 -2.93 -2.23
CA ILE A 111 -2.96 -1.82 -2.94
C ILE A 111 -3.21 -2.30 -4.37
N LYS A 112 -4.47 -2.36 -4.78
CA LYS A 112 -4.91 -2.92 -6.06
C LYS A 112 -5.29 -1.83 -7.03
N ILE A 113 -4.68 -1.84 -8.21
CA ILE A 113 -5.06 -0.97 -9.33
C ILE A 113 -5.93 -1.76 -10.31
N PHE A 114 -7.05 -1.17 -10.73
CA PHE A 114 -7.84 -1.67 -11.84
C PHE A 114 -7.92 -0.61 -12.95
N MET A 115 -7.61 -1.01 -14.18
CA MET A 115 -7.65 -0.13 -15.36
C MET A 115 -8.73 -0.61 -16.32
N ALA A 116 -9.64 0.30 -16.64
CA ALA A 116 -10.66 0.17 -17.66
C ALA A 116 -10.24 0.91 -18.93
N MET A 117 -10.33 0.24 -20.08
CA MET A 117 -10.13 0.87 -21.39
C MET A 117 -11.05 0.26 -22.45
N PRO A 118 -11.37 0.99 -23.53
CA PRO A 118 -12.06 0.40 -24.66
C PRO A 118 -11.18 -0.68 -25.31
N TYR A 119 -11.78 -1.79 -25.74
CA TYR A 119 -11.05 -2.79 -26.52
C TYR A 119 -10.87 -2.28 -27.96
N TYR A 120 -9.64 -1.87 -28.29
CA TYR A 120 -9.26 -1.49 -29.66
C TYR A 120 -8.66 -2.65 -30.44
N SER A 121 -7.67 -3.32 -29.84
CA SER A 121 -6.99 -4.49 -30.37
C SER A 121 -6.17 -5.17 -29.27
N ASP A 122 -5.75 -6.41 -29.49
CA ASP A 122 -4.82 -7.09 -28.58
C ASP A 122 -3.48 -6.35 -28.44
N GLN A 123 -3.00 -5.72 -29.51
CA GLN A 123 -1.77 -4.92 -29.47
C GLN A 123 -1.91 -3.73 -28.51
N GLU A 124 -3.03 -3.01 -28.58
CA GLU A 124 -3.32 -1.88 -27.69
C GLU A 124 -3.47 -2.34 -26.24
N VAL A 125 -4.20 -3.42 -25.99
CA VAL A 125 -4.34 -4.01 -24.64
C VAL A 125 -2.98 -4.41 -24.07
N ASN A 126 -2.08 -4.97 -24.89
CA ASN A 126 -0.73 -5.32 -24.46
C ASN A 126 0.12 -4.07 -24.18
N SER A 127 -0.01 -3.02 -24.99
CA SER A 127 0.67 -1.74 -24.75
C SER A 127 0.26 -1.14 -23.39
N TYR A 128 -1.05 -1.05 -23.11
CA TYR A 128 -1.53 -0.48 -21.85
C TYR A 128 -1.12 -1.31 -20.64
N ASN A 129 -1.24 -2.64 -20.73
CA ASN A 129 -0.75 -3.53 -19.66
C ASN A 129 0.76 -3.38 -19.43
N LYS A 130 1.55 -3.19 -20.50
CA LYS A 130 2.99 -2.97 -20.39
C LYS A 130 3.29 -1.62 -19.73
N ALA A 131 2.61 -0.55 -20.12
CA ALA A 131 2.78 0.78 -19.54
C ALA A 131 2.40 0.78 -18.05
N LEU A 132 1.23 0.22 -17.71
CA LEU A 132 0.78 0.09 -16.32
C LEU A 132 1.73 -0.80 -15.50
N GLY A 133 2.13 -1.95 -16.04
CA GLY A 133 3.05 -2.87 -15.38
C GLY A 133 4.38 -2.22 -15.06
N LYS A 134 4.98 -1.50 -16.01
CA LYS A 134 6.23 -0.78 -15.80
C LYS A 134 6.09 0.39 -14.82
N ALA A 135 4.99 1.14 -14.87
CA ALA A 135 4.74 2.22 -13.92
C ALA A 135 4.67 1.65 -12.49
N VAL A 136 3.91 0.57 -12.29
CA VAL A 136 3.80 -0.13 -11.00
C VAL A 136 5.15 -0.69 -10.55
N GLU A 137 5.89 -1.36 -11.43
CA GLU A 137 7.22 -1.89 -11.14
C GLU A 137 8.16 -0.77 -10.67
N THR A 138 8.17 0.35 -11.39
CA THR A 138 9.00 1.52 -11.08
C THR A 138 8.65 2.10 -9.69
N ILE A 139 7.36 2.24 -9.39
CA ILE A 139 6.89 2.71 -8.08
C ILE A 139 7.35 1.75 -6.98
N LYS A 140 7.22 0.43 -7.19
CA LYS A 140 7.63 -0.59 -6.21
C LYS A 140 9.13 -0.62 -5.98
N GLN A 141 9.93 -0.45 -7.03
CA GLN A 141 11.39 -0.39 -6.93
C GLN A 141 11.83 0.82 -6.11
N ALA A 142 11.21 1.98 -6.32
CA ALA A 142 11.45 3.18 -5.51
C ALA A 142 10.87 3.04 -4.08
N ASN A 143 9.84 2.21 -3.90
CA ASN A 143 9.11 2.08 -2.64
C ASN A 143 8.94 0.60 -2.23
N PRO A 144 10.01 -0.09 -1.79
CA PRO A 144 9.96 -1.53 -1.50
C PRO A 144 8.94 -1.96 -0.44
N ARG A 145 8.44 -1.00 0.35
CA ARG A 145 7.44 -1.22 1.40
C ARG A 145 6.00 -1.24 0.87
N LEU A 146 5.76 -0.81 -0.38
CA LEU A 146 4.44 -0.80 -0.98
C LEU A 146 4.13 -2.14 -1.64
N ASN A 147 3.07 -2.79 -1.16
CA ASN A 147 2.52 -3.97 -1.80
C ASN A 147 1.53 -3.58 -2.91
N LEU A 148 2.06 -2.94 -3.96
CA LEU A 148 1.27 -2.49 -5.11
C LEU A 148 1.11 -3.64 -6.13
N ILE A 149 -0.12 -3.89 -6.56
CA ILE A 149 -0.46 -4.85 -7.61
C ILE A 149 -1.50 -4.24 -8.55
N TYR A 150 -1.64 -4.81 -9.74
CA TYR A 150 -2.67 -4.39 -10.70
C TYR A 150 -3.34 -5.61 -11.32
N HIS A 151 -4.60 -5.44 -11.72
CA HIS A 151 -5.31 -6.42 -12.53
C HIS A 151 -4.98 -6.18 -14.02
N PRO A 152 -4.53 -7.20 -14.75
CA PRO A 152 -4.37 -7.08 -16.20
C PRO A 152 -5.70 -6.74 -16.87
N ILE A 153 -5.63 -5.88 -17.87
CA ILE A 153 -6.78 -5.50 -18.69
C ILE A 153 -7.33 -6.76 -19.37
N MET A 154 -8.63 -7.01 -19.19
CA MET A 154 -9.28 -8.23 -19.65
C MET A 154 -9.40 -8.26 -21.17
N ARG A 155 -9.30 -9.46 -21.74
CA ARG A 155 -9.62 -9.75 -23.15
C ARG A 155 -11.03 -10.32 -23.26
N ASN A 156 -11.71 -10.09 -24.36
CA ASN A 156 -13.09 -10.55 -24.63
C ASN A 156 -13.24 -12.08 -24.83
N HIS A 157 -12.40 -12.92 -24.20
CA HIS A 157 -12.34 -14.36 -24.46
C HIS A 157 -12.48 -15.18 -23.18
N SER A 158 -13.64 -15.10 -22.51
CA SER A 158 -14.03 -16.11 -21.52
C SER A 158 -15.35 -16.77 -21.93
N PRO A 159 -15.38 -18.10 -22.20
CA PRO A 159 -16.60 -18.80 -22.61
C PRO A 159 -17.58 -19.04 -21.45
N THR A 160 -17.13 -18.88 -20.20
CA THR A 160 -17.84 -19.37 -19.01
C THR A 160 -17.45 -18.56 -17.78
N HIS A 161 -18.14 -17.44 -17.54
CA HIS A 161 -18.40 -16.77 -16.25
C HIS A 161 -18.94 -15.37 -16.59
N ASP A 162 -19.87 -14.85 -15.81
CA ASP A 162 -20.42 -13.51 -16.01
C ASP A 162 -19.31 -12.45 -15.92
N MET A 163 -18.79 -12.05 -17.09
CA MET A 163 -17.69 -11.09 -17.22
C MET A 163 -18.03 -9.76 -16.55
N ILE A 164 -19.30 -9.39 -16.49
CA ILE A 164 -19.76 -8.16 -15.85
C ILE A 164 -19.57 -8.28 -14.34
N THR A 165 -19.99 -9.39 -13.73
CA THR A 165 -19.79 -9.63 -12.29
C THR A 165 -18.30 -9.62 -11.92
N ASP A 166 -17.43 -10.21 -12.74
CA ASP A 166 -15.98 -10.19 -12.49
C ASP A 166 -15.39 -8.76 -12.58
N ILE A 167 -15.77 -7.99 -13.59
CA ILE A 167 -15.37 -6.58 -13.72
C ILE A 167 -15.84 -5.76 -12.51
N LEU A 168 -17.11 -5.88 -12.13
CA LEU A 168 -17.66 -5.16 -10.98
C LEU A 168 -16.95 -5.55 -9.68
N ASN A 169 -16.67 -6.84 -9.47
CA ASN A 169 -15.90 -7.30 -8.32
C ASN A 169 -14.47 -6.72 -8.30
N LYS A 170 -13.80 -6.63 -9.46
CA LYS A 170 -12.49 -6.00 -9.56
C LYS A 170 -12.54 -4.51 -9.24
N ILE A 171 -13.58 -3.79 -9.67
CA ILE A 171 -13.79 -2.38 -9.34
C ILE A 171 -14.09 -2.21 -7.84
N GLN A 172 -14.94 -3.07 -7.25
CA GLN A 172 -15.25 -3.03 -5.83
C GLN A 172 -14.00 -3.25 -4.97
N THR A 173 -13.14 -4.18 -5.39
CA THR A 173 -11.99 -4.61 -4.61
C THR A 173 -10.70 -3.86 -4.92
N CYS A 174 -10.67 -3.01 -5.96
CA CYS A 174 -9.52 -2.15 -6.23
C CYS A 174 -9.47 -0.96 -5.25
N ASP A 175 -8.27 -0.42 -5.05
CA ASP A 175 -8.02 0.78 -4.25
C ASP A 175 -7.84 2.02 -5.12
N ILE A 176 -7.40 1.83 -6.38
CA ILE A 176 -7.24 2.90 -7.37
C ILE A 176 -7.88 2.41 -8.67
N PHE A 177 -8.78 3.23 -9.22
CA PHE A 177 -9.42 2.99 -10.50
C PHE A 177 -8.83 3.91 -11.57
N ILE A 178 -8.56 3.38 -12.75
CA ILE A 178 -8.04 4.14 -13.89
C ILE A 178 -8.97 3.91 -15.07
N ALA A 179 -9.39 4.96 -15.77
CA ALA A 179 -10.24 4.84 -16.95
C ALA A 179 -9.69 5.61 -18.14
N ASP A 180 -9.59 4.94 -19.28
CA ASP A 180 -9.37 5.58 -20.57
C ASP A 180 -10.70 6.04 -21.18
N ILE A 181 -10.92 7.36 -21.17
CA ILE A 181 -12.14 8.00 -21.66
C ILE A 181 -12.00 8.56 -23.08
N THR A 182 -10.96 8.16 -23.83
CA THR A 182 -10.62 8.69 -25.18
C THR A 182 -11.84 8.84 -26.10
N ASP A 183 -12.68 7.81 -26.18
CA ASP A 183 -13.82 7.77 -27.11
C ASP A 183 -15.19 7.86 -26.44
N ASN A 184 -15.25 8.27 -25.17
CA ASN A 184 -16.49 8.25 -24.37
C ASN A 184 -17.19 6.87 -24.42
N ASN A 185 -16.41 5.78 -24.36
CA ASN A 185 -16.94 4.42 -24.49
C ASN A 185 -17.94 4.10 -23.37
N ALA A 186 -19.15 3.67 -23.74
CA ALA A 186 -20.24 3.45 -22.78
C ALA A 186 -19.89 2.45 -21.66
N ASN A 187 -19.13 1.40 -21.96
CA ASN A 187 -18.75 0.39 -20.96
C ASN A 187 -17.75 0.99 -19.97
N VAL A 188 -16.72 1.69 -20.45
CA VAL A 188 -15.74 2.35 -19.58
C VAL A 188 -16.40 3.44 -18.73
N LEU A 189 -17.36 4.18 -19.29
CA LEU A 189 -18.10 5.20 -18.54
C LEU A 189 -19.03 4.59 -17.47
N TYR A 190 -19.63 3.44 -17.76
CA TYR A 190 -20.39 2.67 -16.77
C TYR A 190 -19.49 2.21 -15.62
N GLU A 191 -18.32 1.65 -15.93
CA GLU A 191 -17.32 1.22 -14.95
C GLU A 191 -16.79 2.39 -14.13
N TYR A 192 -16.51 3.53 -14.78
CA TYR A 192 -16.09 4.77 -14.14
C TYR A 192 -17.16 5.32 -13.19
N GLY A 193 -18.42 5.38 -13.64
CA GLY A 193 -19.54 5.78 -12.80
C GLY A 193 -19.70 4.87 -11.59
N TYR A 194 -19.52 3.56 -11.77
CA TYR A 194 -19.55 2.59 -10.69
C TYR A 194 -18.39 2.77 -9.69
N ALA A 195 -17.17 2.99 -10.17
CA ALA A 195 -16.01 3.28 -9.33
C ALA A 195 -16.21 4.57 -8.52
N ARG A 196 -16.73 5.63 -9.14
CA ARG A 196 -17.08 6.90 -8.49
C ARG A 196 -18.16 6.72 -7.43
N GLY A 197 -19.20 5.94 -7.71
CA GLY A 197 -20.25 5.60 -6.76
C GLY A 197 -19.73 4.84 -5.53
N ASN A 198 -18.63 4.11 -5.67
CA ASN A 198 -17.92 3.42 -4.59
C ASN A 198 -16.79 4.26 -3.96
N ILE A 199 -16.72 5.57 -4.26
CA ILE A 199 -15.76 6.52 -3.69
C ILE A 199 -14.30 6.07 -3.94
N LYS A 200 -14.05 5.45 -5.10
CA LYS A 200 -12.69 5.07 -5.49
C LYS A 200 -11.92 6.31 -5.98
N PRO A 201 -10.65 6.50 -5.56
CA PRO A 201 -9.74 7.37 -6.27
C PRO A 201 -9.69 6.99 -7.75
N CYS A 202 -9.99 7.95 -8.63
CA CYS A 202 -10.08 7.72 -10.07
C CYS A 202 -9.04 8.55 -10.82
N ILE A 203 -8.31 7.93 -11.74
CA ILE A 203 -7.40 8.58 -12.69
C ILE A 203 -8.04 8.49 -14.07
N LEU A 204 -8.30 9.63 -14.71
CA LEU A 204 -8.84 9.66 -16.07
C LEU A 204 -7.73 9.89 -17.08
N LEU A 205 -7.69 9.04 -18.10
CA LEU A 205 -6.75 9.09 -19.20
C LEU A 205 -7.47 9.46 -20.49
N ARG A 206 -6.80 10.19 -21.36
CA ARG A 206 -7.31 10.52 -22.68
C ARG A 206 -6.19 10.60 -23.71
N LYS A 207 -6.24 9.80 -24.77
CA LYS A 207 -5.32 9.95 -25.89
C LYS A 207 -5.57 11.30 -26.55
N LYS A 208 -4.50 12.05 -26.82
CA LYS A 208 -4.57 13.18 -27.75
C LYS A 208 -4.69 12.58 -29.15
N LEU A 209 -5.85 12.74 -29.78
CA LEU A 209 -6.04 12.33 -31.17
C LEU A 209 -6.10 13.56 -32.07
N ALA A 210 -5.82 13.35 -33.35
CA ALA A 210 -5.92 14.37 -34.40
C ALA A 210 -7.33 14.98 -34.49
N ALA A 211 -7.43 16.13 -35.16
CA ALA A 211 -8.65 16.93 -35.29
C ALA A 211 -9.91 16.09 -35.61
N GLY A 212 -10.95 16.21 -34.78
CA GLY A 212 -12.23 15.50 -34.94
C GLY A 212 -12.66 14.63 -33.76
N GLN A 213 -11.85 14.55 -32.69
CA GLN A 213 -12.19 13.79 -31.49
C GLN A 213 -13.45 14.35 -30.80
N GLN A 214 -14.32 13.46 -30.33
CA GLN A 214 -15.52 13.89 -29.61
C GLN A 214 -15.13 14.65 -28.33
N PRO A 215 -15.84 15.75 -27.99
CA PRO A 215 -15.64 16.40 -26.71
C PRO A 215 -15.97 15.43 -25.57
N VAL A 216 -15.31 15.63 -24.43
CA VAL A 216 -15.65 14.96 -23.17
C VAL A 216 -17.10 15.28 -22.83
N LYS A 217 -17.87 14.29 -22.39
CA LYS A 217 -19.27 14.52 -22.00
C LYS A 217 -19.34 15.41 -20.75
N SER A 218 -20.39 16.22 -20.66
CA SER A 218 -20.58 17.20 -19.58
C SER A 218 -20.53 16.58 -18.18
N ASP A 219 -20.97 15.33 -18.04
CA ASP A 219 -21.10 14.64 -16.75
C ASP A 219 -19.76 14.46 -16.01
N TYR A 220 -18.64 14.42 -16.74
CA TYR A 220 -17.27 14.25 -16.21
C TYR A 220 -16.28 15.24 -16.85
N ALA A 221 -16.78 16.31 -17.47
CA ALA A 221 -15.94 17.31 -18.13
C ALA A 221 -15.03 18.08 -17.15
N ASN A 222 -15.47 18.22 -15.90
CA ASN A 222 -14.76 18.91 -14.83
C ASN A 222 -13.75 18.01 -14.09
N ASP A 223 -13.78 16.69 -14.33
CA ASP A 223 -12.84 15.79 -13.69
C ASP A 223 -11.45 15.96 -14.31
N LEU A 224 -10.42 15.94 -13.45
CA LEU A 224 -9.03 16.03 -13.88
C LEU A 224 -8.70 14.80 -14.73
N ARG A 225 -8.04 15.06 -15.86
CA ARG A 225 -7.66 14.03 -16.83
C ARG A 225 -6.25 14.30 -17.36
N PHE A 226 -5.57 13.23 -17.73
CA PHE A 226 -4.21 13.27 -18.24
C PHE A 226 -4.20 12.86 -19.70
N GLU A 227 -3.65 13.75 -20.52
CA GLU A 227 -3.65 13.60 -21.97
C GLU A 227 -2.29 13.07 -22.47
N PHE A 228 -2.28 12.03 -23.31
CA PHE A 228 -1.06 11.35 -23.77
C PHE A 228 -1.08 11.02 -25.27
N GLU A 229 0.08 10.96 -25.92
CA GLU A 229 0.23 10.65 -27.38
C GLU A 229 0.87 9.28 -27.66
N GLY A 230 1.34 8.55 -26.64
CA GLY A 230 1.87 7.21 -26.82
C GLY A 230 2.29 6.51 -25.52
N ASP A 231 2.79 5.27 -25.67
CA ASP A 231 3.07 4.35 -24.57
C ASP A 231 4.03 4.93 -23.50
N TYR A 232 5.05 5.69 -23.93
CA TYR A 232 6.03 6.28 -23.00
C TYR A 232 5.41 7.38 -22.13
N GLU A 233 4.60 8.26 -22.73
CA GLU A 233 3.86 9.28 -21.98
C GLU A 233 2.83 8.63 -21.06
N LEU A 234 2.14 7.58 -21.54
CA LEU A 234 1.20 6.81 -20.74
C LEU A 234 1.89 6.22 -19.50
N GLU A 235 3.04 5.57 -19.65
CA GLU A 235 3.84 5.03 -18.54
C GLU A 235 4.21 6.13 -17.53
N SER A 236 4.72 7.27 -18.01
CA SER A 236 5.14 8.40 -17.17
C SER A 236 3.97 9.03 -16.40
N HIS A 237 2.83 9.23 -17.07
CA HIS A 237 1.62 9.74 -16.45
C HIS A 237 1.05 8.75 -15.43
N LEU A 238 0.95 7.46 -15.77
CA LEU A 238 0.49 6.43 -14.84
C LEU A 238 1.34 6.41 -13.58
N LYS A 239 2.66 6.49 -13.71
CA LYS A 239 3.56 6.57 -12.56
C LYS A 239 3.22 7.79 -11.68
N THR A 240 3.24 8.98 -12.29
CA THR A 240 3.06 10.25 -11.58
C THR A 240 1.72 10.32 -10.86
N GLU A 241 0.65 9.89 -11.51
CA GLU A 241 -0.70 10.00 -10.98
C GLU A 241 -1.02 8.93 -9.95
N VAL A 242 -0.51 7.71 -10.11
CA VAL A 242 -0.60 6.69 -9.06
C VAL A 242 0.17 7.16 -7.82
N GLU A 243 1.37 7.72 -7.95
CA GLU A 243 2.13 8.29 -6.83
C GLU A 243 1.37 9.44 -6.15
N SER A 244 0.73 10.31 -6.94
CA SER A 244 -0.12 11.39 -6.43
C SER A 244 -1.28 10.83 -5.61
N VAL A 245 -2.02 9.85 -6.15
CA VAL A 245 -3.13 9.20 -5.43
C VAL A 245 -2.64 8.51 -4.16
N LEU A 246 -1.51 7.80 -4.22
CA LEU A 246 -0.93 7.15 -3.06
C LEU A 246 -0.57 8.16 -1.95
N LYS A 247 0.00 9.33 -2.31
CA LYS A 247 0.25 10.43 -1.36
C LYS A 247 -1.04 10.97 -0.75
N HIS A 248 -2.12 11.11 -1.52
CA HIS A 248 -3.44 11.50 -0.99
C HIS A 248 -4.07 10.44 -0.08
N MET A 249 -3.79 9.16 -0.35
CA MET A 249 -4.08 8.04 0.56
C MET A 249 -3.08 7.97 1.74
N ASN A 250 -2.29 9.01 1.91
CA ASN A 250 -1.28 9.25 2.94
C ASN A 250 -0.02 8.36 2.85
N PHE A 251 0.16 7.50 1.84
CA PHE A 251 1.37 6.68 1.72
C PHE A 251 2.64 7.54 1.58
N GLU A 252 3.72 7.12 2.26
CA GLU A 252 5.06 7.72 2.10
C GLU A 252 5.67 7.19 0.79
N ILE A 253 5.87 8.08 -0.18
CA ILE A 253 6.48 7.78 -1.47
C ILE A 253 7.83 8.51 -1.56
N GLN A 254 8.90 7.77 -1.88
CA GLN A 254 10.26 8.29 -2.13
C GLN A 254 10.38 8.96 -3.50
#